data_AF-A0AAJ1M2S2-F1
#
_entry.id   AF-A0AAJ1M2S2-F1
#
_cell.length_a   1.000
_cell.length_b   1.000
_cell.length_c   1.000
_cell.angle_alpha   90.00
_cell.angle_beta   90.00
_cell.angle_gamma   90.00
#
_symmetry.space_group_name_H-M   'P 1'
#
loop_
_entity.id
_entity.type
_entity.pdbx_description
1 polymer ?
#
loop_
_entity_poly.entity_id
_entity_poly.type
_entity_poly.pdbx_seq_one_letter_code
_entity_poly.pdbx_strand_id
1 'polypeptide(L)'
;MTKEHYLQLKKQVRVWFTVNIIIGLIAIAGGILVIISKSRHIPYLLMCLGALTLMNQALIYPVFNGKKAAEEEHPEWKELSTKDSKIPVEDLQKGFLVSVTALLIVIMGFFMFYRPLPTTDAGTEVIKTYREIQSVPESSTDKESSTVSNLTPQDVQSLQELKEDIESNTSSDSPSLDINKAKDLAEKAQQQNWLKRGE
;
A
#
# COMPACT_ATOMS: atom_id res chain seq x y z
N MET A 1 30.50 -33.50 -13.71
CA MET A 1 29.13 -33.27 -14.23
C MET A 1 28.71 -34.48 -15.07
N THR A 2 27.47 -34.99 -14.99
CA THR A 2 26.99 -36.07 -15.89
C THR A 2 26.05 -35.53 -16.97
N LYS A 3 25.99 -36.20 -18.13
CA LYS A 3 25.09 -35.84 -19.24
C LYS A 3 23.63 -35.77 -18.81
N GLU A 4 23.18 -36.72 -18.00
CA GLU A 4 21.82 -36.73 -17.44
C GLU A 4 21.56 -35.50 -16.58
N HIS A 5 22.48 -35.17 -15.67
CA HIS A 5 22.36 -34.01 -14.81
C HIS A 5 22.34 -32.69 -15.62
N TYR A 6 23.11 -32.60 -16.71
CA TYR A 6 23.04 -31.46 -17.62
C TYR A 6 21.64 -31.31 -18.26
N LEU A 7 21.06 -32.41 -18.74
CA LEU A 7 19.73 -32.41 -19.33
C LEU A 7 18.64 -32.05 -18.30
N GLN A 8 18.84 -32.39 -17.03
CA GLN A 8 17.97 -31.95 -15.93
C GLN A 8 18.07 -30.44 -15.73
N LEU A 9 19.27 -29.88 -15.61
CA LEU A 9 19.48 -28.44 -15.45
C LEU A 9 18.88 -27.66 -16.64
N LYS A 10 19.13 -28.11 -17.87
CA LYS A 10 18.58 -27.48 -19.09
C LYS A 10 17.05 -27.44 -19.09
N LYS A 11 16.40 -28.49 -18.59
CA LYS A 11 14.93 -28.56 -18.43
C LYS A 11 14.45 -27.66 -17.29
N GLN A 12 15.13 -27.69 -16.15
CA GLN A 12 14.82 -26.84 -14.99
C GLN A 12 14.88 -25.35 -15.34
N VAL A 13 15.93 -24.88 -16.03
CA VAL A 13 16.03 -23.48 -16.47
C VAL A 13 14.79 -23.09 -17.28
N ARG A 14 14.40 -23.93 -18.25
CA ARG A 14 13.23 -23.64 -19.09
C ARG A 14 11.96 -23.52 -18.26
N VAL A 15 11.72 -24.48 -17.36
CA VAL A 15 10.54 -24.50 -16.50
C VAL A 15 10.50 -23.28 -15.57
N TRP A 16 11.56 -23.03 -14.82
CA TRP A 16 11.61 -21.93 -13.85
C TRP A 16 11.55 -20.57 -14.53
N PHE A 17 12.15 -20.43 -15.72
CA PHE A 17 12.04 -19.23 -16.52
C PHE A 17 10.59 -19.00 -16.99
N THR A 18 9.90 -20.04 -17.46
CA THR A 18 8.47 -19.94 -17.83
C THR A 18 7.60 -19.54 -16.64
N VAL A 19 7.80 -20.16 -15.47
CA VAL A 19 7.07 -19.79 -14.24
C VAL A 19 7.32 -18.35 -13.84
N ASN A 20 8.58 -17.89 -13.91
CA ASN A 20 8.93 -16.50 -13.61
C ASN A 20 8.27 -15.50 -14.57
N ILE A 21 8.15 -15.85 -15.86
CA ILE A 21 7.38 -15.04 -16.82
C ILE A 21 5.91 -14.97 -16.43
N ILE A 22 5.29 -16.09 -16.07
CA ILE A 22 3.87 -16.12 -15.66
C ILE A 22 3.64 -15.22 -14.43
N ILE A 23 4.50 -15.33 -13.41
CA ILE A 23 4.44 -14.45 -12.22
C ILE A 23 4.63 -12.99 -12.63
N GLY A 24 5.58 -12.71 -13.53
CA GLY A 24 5.81 -11.38 -14.09
C GLY A 24 4.57 -10.80 -14.79
N LEU A 25 3.85 -11.60 -15.58
CA LEU A 25 2.61 -11.16 -16.24
C LEU A 25 1.52 -10.82 -15.22
N ILE A 26 1.36 -11.62 -14.16
CA ILE A 26 0.43 -11.35 -13.06
C ILE A 26 0.83 -10.04 -12.35
N ALA A 27 2.11 -9.87 -12.05
CA ALA A 27 2.64 -8.67 -11.40
C ALA A 27 2.38 -7.41 -12.24
N ILE A 28 2.59 -7.48 -13.56
CA ILE A 28 2.33 -6.38 -14.51
C ILE A 28 0.84 -6.04 -14.54
N ALA A 29 -0.04 -7.05 -14.67
CA ALA A 29 -1.49 -6.84 -14.65
C ALA A 29 -1.93 -6.14 -13.35
N GLY A 30 -1.49 -6.65 -12.19
CA GLY A 30 -1.75 -6.00 -10.90
C GLY A 30 -1.16 -4.59 -10.83
N GLY A 31 0.03 -4.37 -11.40
CA GLY A 31 0.69 -3.07 -11.43
C GLY A 31 -0.10 -2.02 -12.19
N ILE A 32 -0.61 -2.38 -13.37
CA ILE A 32 -1.51 -1.52 -14.16
C ILE A 32 -2.74 -1.13 -13.33
N LEU A 33 -3.39 -2.09 -12.67
CA LEU A 33 -4.56 -1.84 -11.83
C LEU A 33 -4.24 -0.89 -10.67
N VAL A 34 -3.11 -1.08 -9.98
CA VAL A 34 -2.69 -0.24 -8.85
C VAL A 34 -2.38 1.19 -9.32
N ILE A 35 -1.78 1.35 -10.50
CA ILE A 35 -1.49 2.66 -11.11
C ILE A 35 -2.78 3.40 -11.46
N ILE A 36 -3.71 2.74 -12.16
CA ILE A 36 -5.00 3.35 -12.56
C ILE A 36 -5.81 3.78 -11.34
N SER A 37 -5.76 2.99 -10.26
CA SER A 37 -6.47 3.28 -9.01
C SER A 37 -5.88 4.45 -8.22
N LYS A 38 -4.87 5.16 -8.76
CA LYS A 38 -4.06 6.19 -8.09
C LYS A 38 -3.53 5.76 -6.71
N SER A 39 -3.35 4.46 -6.54
CA SER A 39 -2.90 3.92 -5.28
C SER A 39 -1.37 3.97 -5.16
N ARG A 40 -0.84 3.52 -4.02
CA ARG A 40 0.60 3.45 -3.74
C ARG A 40 1.27 2.37 -4.60
N HIS A 41 1.50 2.69 -5.87
CA HIS A 41 2.09 1.79 -6.85
C HIS A 41 3.59 1.57 -6.64
N ILE A 42 4.34 2.56 -6.12
CA ILE A 42 5.79 2.43 -5.91
C ILE A 42 6.13 1.24 -4.98
N PRO A 43 5.54 1.11 -3.78
CA PRO A 43 5.78 -0.06 -2.93
C PRO A 43 5.41 -1.39 -3.59
N TYR A 44 4.29 -1.44 -4.34
CA TYR A 44 3.87 -2.65 -5.06
C TYR A 44 4.89 -3.08 -6.11
N LEU A 45 5.39 -2.13 -6.91
CA LEU A 45 6.41 -2.40 -7.93
C LEU A 45 7.72 -2.90 -7.30
N LEU A 46 8.15 -2.31 -6.19
CA LEU A 46 9.33 -2.78 -5.45
C LEU A 46 9.14 -4.20 -4.92
N MET A 47 7.95 -4.53 -4.44
CA MET A 47 7.63 -5.87 -3.95
C MET A 47 7.64 -6.91 -5.07
N CYS A 48 7.08 -6.56 -6.23
CA CYS A 48 7.12 -7.39 -7.44
C CYS A 48 8.56 -7.61 -7.93
N LEU A 49 9.37 -6.55 -7.95
CA LEU A 49 10.78 -6.65 -8.30
C LEU A 49 11.54 -7.55 -7.32
N GLY A 50 11.24 -7.46 -6.02
CA GLY A 50 11.78 -8.34 -4.99
C GLY A 50 11.41 -9.81 -5.23
N ALA A 51 10.15 -10.09 -5.56
CA ALA A 51 9.68 -11.45 -5.86
C ALA A 51 10.38 -12.05 -7.10
N LEU A 52 10.52 -11.27 -8.18
CA LEU A 52 11.24 -11.69 -9.39
C LEU A 52 12.74 -11.90 -9.13
N THR A 53 13.35 -11.03 -8.32
CA THR A 53 14.76 -11.16 -7.93
C THR A 53 14.99 -12.42 -7.10
N LEU A 54 14.09 -12.71 -6.16
CA LEU A 54 14.13 -13.93 -5.34
C LEU A 54 14.03 -15.18 -6.22
N MET A 55 13.09 -15.22 -7.18
CA MET A 55 12.98 -16.31 -8.15
C MET A 55 14.26 -16.48 -8.97
N ASN A 56 14.81 -15.36 -9.46
CA ASN A 56 16.00 -15.37 -10.28
C ASN A 56 17.22 -15.90 -9.51
N GLN A 57 17.44 -15.41 -8.29
CA GLN A 57 18.59 -15.81 -7.47
C GLN A 57 18.46 -17.23 -6.93
N ALA A 58 17.26 -17.66 -6.52
CA ALA A 58 17.07 -18.95 -5.88
C ALA A 58 16.94 -20.13 -6.86
N LEU A 59 16.38 -19.91 -8.07
CA LEU A 59 16.06 -20.98 -9.01
C LEU A 59 16.75 -20.85 -10.37
N ILE A 60 16.77 -19.65 -10.96
CA ILE A 60 17.22 -19.49 -12.35
C ILE A 60 18.73 -19.40 -12.43
N TYR A 61 19.34 -18.49 -11.68
CA TYR A 61 20.78 -18.23 -11.67
C TYR A 61 21.63 -19.47 -11.34
N PRO A 62 21.39 -20.23 -10.25
CA PRO A 62 22.23 -21.38 -9.91
C PRO A 62 22.16 -22.48 -10.99
N VAL A 63 20.96 -22.77 -11.49
CA VAL A 63 20.74 -23.81 -12.52
C VAL A 63 21.30 -23.35 -13.87
N PHE A 64 21.15 -22.07 -14.22
CA PHE A 64 21.71 -21.51 -15.44
C PHE A 64 23.24 -21.52 -15.42
N ASN A 65 23.86 -21.18 -14.29
CA ASN A 65 25.31 -21.20 -14.16
C ASN A 65 25.86 -22.63 -14.22
N GLY A 66 25.21 -23.58 -13.53
CA GLY A 66 25.57 -25.00 -13.64
C GLY A 66 25.43 -25.55 -15.07
N LYS A 67 24.37 -25.13 -15.79
CA LYS A 67 24.19 -25.46 -17.21
C LYS A 67 25.32 -24.85 -18.07
N LYS A 68 25.69 -23.60 -17.82
CA LYS A 68 26.73 -22.89 -18.58
C LYS A 68 28.12 -23.51 -18.35
N ALA A 69 28.47 -23.83 -17.11
CA ALA A 69 29.72 -24.51 -16.78
C ALA A 69 29.84 -25.86 -17.51
N ALA A 70 28.75 -26.64 -17.56
CA ALA A 70 28.71 -27.89 -18.31
C ALA A 70 28.83 -27.68 -19.84
N GLU A 71 28.31 -26.58 -20.38
CA GLU A 71 28.44 -26.22 -21.80
C GLU A 71 29.84 -25.71 -22.18
N GLU A 72 30.61 -25.22 -21.21
CA GLU A 72 32.01 -24.83 -21.38
C GLU A 72 32.92 -26.06 -21.39
N GLU A 73 32.66 -27.05 -20.53
CA GLU A 73 33.38 -28.34 -20.51
C GLU A 73 33.01 -29.24 -21.70
N HIS A 74 31.74 -29.22 -22.12
CA HIS A 74 31.18 -30.09 -23.15
C HIS A 74 30.30 -29.32 -24.15
N PRO A 75 30.90 -28.64 -25.15
CA PRO A 75 30.17 -27.85 -26.15
C PRO A 75 29.13 -28.68 -26.93
N GLU A 76 29.41 -29.97 -27.13
CA GLU A 76 28.56 -30.92 -27.86
C GLU A 76 27.22 -31.20 -27.14
N TRP A 77 27.11 -30.87 -25.84
CA TRP A 77 25.88 -31.08 -25.09
C TRP A 77 24.79 -30.06 -25.41
N LYS A 78 25.14 -28.91 -26.01
CA LYS A 78 24.17 -27.87 -26.40
C LYS A 78 23.07 -28.38 -27.32
N GLU A 79 23.40 -29.32 -28.19
CA GLU A 79 22.48 -29.88 -29.18
C GLU A 79 21.58 -30.99 -28.60
N LEU A 80 21.89 -31.50 -27.41
CA LEU A 80 21.13 -32.59 -26.81
C LEU A 80 19.72 -32.15 -26.41
N SER A 81 18.76 -33.02 -26.68
CA SER A 81 17.35 -32.80 -26.34
C SER A 81 17.05 -33.16 -24.88
N THR A 82 16.16 -32.40 -24.24
CA THR A 82 15.72 -32.61 -22.85
C THR A 82 14.45 -33.47 -22.73
N LYS A 83 14.05 -34.17 -23.79
CA LYS A 83 12.79 -34.94 -23.82
C LYS A 83 12.77 -36.05 -22.76
N ASP A 84 13.88 -36.76 -22.57
CA ASP A 84 13.94 -37.94 -21.69
C ASP A 84 14.40 -37.61 -20.25
N SER A 85 14.77 -36.37 -19.96
CA SER A 85 15.24 -35.99 -18.62
C SER A 85 14.09 -35.70 -17.66
N LYS A 86 14.09 -36.33 -16.49
CA LYS A 86 13.17 -36.04 -15.39
C LYS A 86 13.83 -35.11 -14.38
N ILE A 87 13.11 -34.07 -13.98
CA ILE A 87 13.56 -33.14 -12.92
C ILE A 87 13.56 -33.90 -11.58
N PRO A 88 14.63 -33.84 -10.78
CA PRO A 88 14.66 -34.44 -9.45
C PRO A 88 13.57 -33.82 -8.56
N VAL A 89 12.97 -34.65 -7.70
CA VAL A 89 11.77 -34.28 -6.94
C VAL A 89 12.09 -33.20 -5.91
N GLU A 90 13.30 -33.23 -5.35
CA GLU A 90 13.82 -32.31 -4.36
C GLU A 90 13.91 -30.88 -4.93
N ASP A 91 14.46 -30.74 -6.14
CA ASP A 91 14.54 -29.45 -6.83
C ASP A 91 13.17 -28.96 -7.29
N LEU A 92 12.28 -29.88 -7.70
CA LEU A 92 10.90 -29.54 -8.03
C LEU A 92 10.18 -28.99 -6.80
N GLN A 93 10.28 -29.66 -5.65
CA GLN A 93 9.67 -29.23 -4.39
C GLN A 93 10.24 -27.88 -3.93
N LYS A 94 11.56 -27.71 -3.98
CA LYS A 94 12.22 -26.43 -3.67
C LYS A 94 11.72 -25.32 -4.57
N GLY A 95 11.72 -25.54 -5.89
CA GLY A 95 11.28 -24.53 -6.84
C GLY A 95 9.78 -24.24 -6.76
N PHE A 96 8.96 -25.24 -6.44
CA PHE A 96 7.55 -25.04 -6.15
C PHE A 96 7.35 -24.15 -4.92
N LEU A 97 8.03 -24.44 -3.81
CA LEU A 97 7.94 -23.64 -2.58
C LEU A 97 8.35 -22.19 -2.81
N VAL A 98 9.47 -21.98 -3.51
CA VAL A 98 9.97 -20.64 -3.85
C VAL A 98 8.99 -19.92 -4.78
N SER A 99 8.45 -20.62 -5.79
CA SER A 99 7.45 -20.05 -6.71
C SER A 99 6.16 -19.66 -6.01
N VAL A 100 5.63 -20.50 -5.11
CA VAL A 100 4.45 -20.20 -4.32
C VAL A 100 4.71 -19.00 -3.42
N THR A 101 5.88 -18.94 -2.78
CA THR A 101 6.27 -17.79 -1.95
C THR A 101 6.32 -16.50 -2.77
N ALA A 102 6.95 -16.52 -3.95
CA ALA A 102 7.00 -15.36 -4.84
C ALA A 102 5.60 -14.92 -5.31
N LEU A 103 4.73 -15.88 -5.65
CA LEU A 103 3.35 -15.59 -6.05
C LEU A 103 2.55 -14.97 -4.89
N LEU A 104 2.69 -15.50 -3.67
CA LEU A 104 2.03 -14.93 -2.49
C LEU A 104 2.50 -13.50 -2.21
N ILE A 105 3.79 -13.20 -2.38
CA ILE A 105 4.32 -11.83 -2.26
C ILE A 105 3.63 -10.89 -3.26
N VAL A 106 3.47 -11.30 -4.52
CA VAL A 106 2.80 -10.49 -5.54
C VAL A 106 1.32 -10.29 -5.21
N ILE A 107 0.61 -11.35 -4.84
CA ILE A 107 -0.82 -11.29 -4.50
C ILE A 107 -1.05 -10.43 -3.25
N MET A 108 -0.30 -10.69 -2.18
CA MET A 108 -0.43 -9.96 -0.92
C MET A 108 -0.03 -8.49 -1.08
N GLY A 109 1.03 -8.23 -1.85
CA GLY A 109 1.40 -6.88 -2.25
C GLY A 109 0.29 -6.19 -3.00
N PHE A 110 -0.37 -6.87 -3.94
CA PHE A 110 -1.51 -6.31 -4.64
C PHE A 110 -2.61 -5.90 -3.66
N PHE A 111 -3.08 -6.79 -2.79
CA PHE A 111 -4.15 -6.46 -1.84
C PHE A 111 -3.75 -5.37 -0.83
N MET A 112 -2.50 -5.33 -0.40
CA MET A 112 -2.03 -4.35 0.58
C MET A 112 -1.93 -2.94 -0.02
N PHE A 113 -1.62 -2.83 -1.31
CA PHE A 113 -1.41 -1.56 -1.99
C PHE A 113 -2.52 -1.19 -2.97
N TYR A 114 -3.43 -2.10 -3.31
CA TYR A 114 -4.60 -1.79 -4.11
C TYR A 114 -5.67 -1.18 -3.21
N ARG A 115 -6.04 0.08 -3.46
CA ARG A 115 -7.24 0.69 -2.90
C ARG A 115 -8.28 0.76 -4.03
N PRO A 116 -9.41 0.05 -3.95
CA PRO A 116 -10.50 0.29 -4.88
C PRO A 116 -10.94 1.75 -4.73
N LEU A 117 -11.09 2.45 -5.85
CA LEU A 117 -11.68 3.78 -5.86
C LEU A 117 -13.06 3.67 -5.19
N PRO A 118 -13.40 4.52 -4.19
CA PRO A 118 -14.79 4.60 -3.78
C PRO A 118 -15.57 5.04 -5.03
N THR A 119 -16.49 4.18 -5.49
CA THR A 119 -17.43 4.49 -6.60
C THR A 119 -18.53 5.45 -6.14
N THR A 120 -18.22 6.30 -5.17
CA THR A 120 -18.98 7.49 -4.92
C THR A 120 -18.40 8.54 -5.85
N ASP A 121 -19.11 8.82 -6.93
CA ASP A 121 -18.99 10.09 -7.61
C ASP A 121 -18.99 11.20 -6.55
N ALA A 122 -17.84 11.82 -6.32
CA ALA A 122 -17.73 13.00 -5.46
C ALA A 122 -18.65 14.14 -5.96
N GLY A 123 -19.22 14.02 -7.17
CA GLY A 123 -20.31 14.84 -7.66
C GLY A 123 -21.70 14.43 -7.16
N THR A 124 -22.00 13.16 -6.93
CA THR A 124 -23.35 12.69 -6.59
C THR A 124 -23.72 12.95 -5.12
N GLU A 125 -22.75 12.86 -4.20
CA GLU A 125 -22.97 13.26 -2.79
C GLU A 125 -23.07 14.78 -2.65
N VAL A 126 -22.27 15.54 -3.39
CA VAL A 126 -22.40 16.99 -3.48
C VAL A 126 -23.76 17.36 -4.10
N ILE A 127 -24.20 16.71 -5.17
CA ILE A 127 -25.52 16.98 -5.78
C ILE A 127 -26.67 16.61 -4.83
N LYS A 128 -26.58 15.53 -4.05
CA LYS A 128 -27.59 15.20 -3.03
C LYS A 128 -27.67 16.28 -1.95
N THR A 129 -26.53 16.70 -1.40
CA THR A 129 -26.47 17.74 -0.38
C THR A 129 -27.04 19.07 -0.87
N TYR A 130 -26.70 19.50 -2.10
CA TYR A 130 -27.18 20.78 -2.63
C TYR A 130 -28.67 20.73 -2.98
N ARG A 131 -29.18 19.58 -3.46
CA ARG A 131 -30.62 19.38 -3.70
C ARG A 131 -31.42 19.35 -2.41
N GLU A 132 -30.86 18.82 -1.33
CA GLU A 132 -31.46 18.82 -0.01
C GLU A 132 -31.49 20.23 0.61
N ILE A 133 -30.40 21.00 0.46
CA ILE A 133 -30.32 22.41 0.90
C ILE A 133 -31.27 23.32 0.08
N GLN A 134 -31.43 23.09 -1.22
CA GLN A 134 -32.29 23.91 -2.08
C GLN A 134 -33.78 23.54 -2.01
N SER A 135 -34.12 22.45 -1.32
CA SER A 135 -35.52 22.02 -1.12
C SER A 135 -36.22 22.70 0.06
N VAL A 136 -35.51 23.57 0.79
CA VAL A 136 -36.12 24.49 1.75
C VAL A 136 -36.70 25.68 0.98
N PRO A 137 -38.03 25.90 0.96
CA PRO A 137 -38.60 27.00 0.20
C PRO A 137 -38.27 28.34 0.87
N GLU A 138 -37.67 29.26 0.13
CA GLU A 138 -37.72 30.69 0.45
C GLU A 138 -39.17 31.16 0.29
N SER A 139 -39.88 31.36 1.41
CA SER A 139 -41.14 32.11 1.40
C SER A 139 -41.32 32.96 2.66
N SER A 140 -41.35 34.27 2.42
CA SER A 140 -42.18 35.32 3.05
C SER A 140 -41.98 35.70 4.52
N THR A 141 -41.55 36.95 4.69
CA THR A 141 -41.87 37.93 5.75
C THR A 141 -43.23 37.71 6.44
N ASP A 142 -43.24 37.58 7.79
CA ASP A 142 -43.91 38.50 8.74
C ASP A 142 -44.03 37.92 10.19
N LYS A 143 -43.61 38.75 11.15
CA LYS A 143 -43.99 38.94 12.58
C LYS A 143 -44.48 37.80 13.50
N GLU A 144 -43.76 37.73 14.63
CA GLU A 144 -44.20 37.70 16.05
C GLU A 144 -45.01 36.51 16.65
N SER A 145 -44.44 35.99 17.75
CA SER A 145 -45.10 35.39 18.93
C SER A 145 -45.22 33.86 19.07
N SER A 146 -44.62 33.40 20.18
CA SER A 146 -45.04 32.32 21.10
C SER A 146 -44.65 30.85 20.84
N THR A 147 -43.71 30.39 21.70
CA THR A 147 -43.95 29.31 22.70
C THR A 147 -43.85 27.83 22.26
N VAL A 148 -42.78 27.18 22.79
CA VAL A 148 -42.70 25.80 23.35
C VAL A 148 -42.61 24.64 22.35
N SER A 149 -41.40 24.11 22.16
CA SER A 149 -40.76 22.98 22.87
C SER A 149 -41.12 21.62 22.28
N ASN A 150 -40.08 20.90 21.82
CA ASN A 150 -39.96 19.44 21.94
C ASN A 150 -38.47 19.08 21.81
N LEU A 151 -37.74 19.22 22.91
CA LEU A 151 -36.42 18.59 23.10
C LEU A 151 -36.63 17.32 23.93
N THR A 152 -36.11 16.21 23.42
CA THR A 152 -36.20 14.88 24.03
C THR A 152 -35.24 14.79 25.23
N PRO A 153 -35.57 14.07 26.34
CA PRO A 153 -34.99 14.30 27.67
C PRO A 153 -33.55 13.82 27.94
N GLN A 154 -32.78 13.33 26.96
CA GLN A 154 -31.48 12.69 27.22
C GLN A 154 -30.25 13.60 27.11
N ASP A 155 -30.33 14.73 26.40
CA ASP A 155 -29.17 15.64 26.20
C ASP A 155 -28.95 16.64 27.36
N VAL A 156 -29.89 16.74 28.30
CA VAL A 156 -29.79 17.68 29.42
C VAL A 156 -28.94 17.11 30.56
N GLN A 157 -28.89 15.78 30.71
CA GLN A 157 -28.19 15.13 31.81
C GLN A 157 -26.66 15.11 31.61
N SER A 158 -26.18 14.96 30.37
CA SER A 158 -24.75 14.92 30.06
C SER A 158 -24.07 16.29 30.12
N LEU A 159 -24.78 17.38 29.78
CA LEU A 159 -24.23 18.73 29.89
C LEU A 159 -24.17 19.26 31.32
N GLN A 160 -25.02 18.75 32.20
CA GLN A 160 -25.00 19.14 33.61
C GLN A 160 -23.86 18.44 34.37
N GLU A 161 -23.59 17.16 34.09
CA GLU A 161 -22.40 16.44 34.59
C GLU A 161 -21.09 17.09 34.11
N LEU A 162 -20.99 17.45 32.83
CA LEU A 162 -19.77 18.07 32.29
C LEU A 162 -19.53 19.50 32.83
N LYS A 163 -20.60 20.22 33.19
CA LYS A 163 -20.48 21.55 33.81
C LYS A 163 -20.03 21.46 35.27
N GLU A 164 -20.51 20.45 36.01
CA GLU A 164 -20.18 20.25 37.42
C GLU A 164 -18.71 19.80 37.60
N ASP A 165 -18.19 18.99 36.68
CA ASP A 165 -16.78 18.54 36.68
C ASP A 165 -15.76 19.66 36.37
N ILE A 166 -16.17 20.71 35.66
CA ILE A 166 -15.29 21.87 35.35
C ILE A 166 -15.23 22.86 36.52
N GLU A 167 -16.29 22.95 37.34
CA GLU A 167 -16.42 23.95 38.40
C GLU A 167 -15.72 23.53 39.72
N SER A 168 -15.42 22.24 39.91
CA SER A 168 -14.85 21.71 41.16
C SER A 168 -13.31 21.62 41.23
N ASN A 169 -12.57 22.05 40.20
CA ASN A 169 -11.10 21.98 40.19
C ASN A 169 -10.39 23.33 40.01
N THR A 170 -10.91 24.39 40.64
CA THR A 170 -10.17 25.66 40.78
C THR A 170 -9.60 25.78 42.20
N SER A 171 -8.32 25.45 42.38
CA SER A 171 -7.53 25.96 43.51
C SER A 171 -6.06 26.09 43.13
N SER A 172 -5.53 27.28 43.44
CA SER A 172 -4.14 27.76 43.42
C SER A 172 -3.49 28.26 42.11
N ASP A 173 -3.41 29.60 42.08
CA ASP A 173 -2.23 30.45 41.80
C ASP A 173 -1.65 30.58 40.37
N SER A 174 -2.07 31.68 39.72
CA SER A 174 -1.38 32.60 38.77
C SER A 174 0.10 32.32 38.37
N PRO A 175 0.54 32.63 37.12
CA PRO A 175 0.18 33.87 36.42
C PRO A 175 -0.32 33.67 34.98
N SER A 176 -1.22 34.58 34.59
CA SER A 176 -1.77 34.73 33.24
C SER A 176 -0.68 34.66 32.17
N LEU A 177 -0.82 33.68 31.27
CA LEU A 177 0.07 33.48 30.14
C LEU A 177 -0.14 34.64 29.16
N ASP A 178 0.76 35.61 29.22
CA ASP A 178 0.72 36.84 28.42
C ASP A 178 0.92 36.47 26.95
N ILE A 179 -0.18 36.38 26.19
CA ILE A 179 -0.23 35.92 24.80
C ILE A 179 0.71 36.73 23.90
N ASN A 180 0.99 37.98 24.28
CA ASN A 180 1.94 38.86 23.59
C ASN A 180 3.38 38.33 23.65
N LYS A 181 3.79 37.68 24.76
CA LYS A 181 5.12 37.11 24.93
C LYS A 181 5.32 35.85 24.10
N ALA A 182 4.28 35.05 23.91
CA ALA A 182 4.32 33.86 23.06
C ALA A 182 4.45 34.22 21.57
N LYS A 183 3.81 35.32 21.14
CA LYS A 183 3.92 35.83 19.77
C LYS A 183 5.33 36.34 19.46
N ASP A 184 5.94 37.08 20.39
CA ASP A 184 7.31 37.60 20.25
C ASP A 184 8.35 36.46 20.16
N LEU A 185 8.14 35.37 20.92
CA LEU A 185 9.00 34.19 20.89
C LEU A 185 8.89 33.40 19.57
N ALA A 186 7.69 33.33 18.99
CA ALA A 186 7.47 32.71 17.68
C ALA A 186 8.11 33.52 16.54
N GLU A 187 8.01 34.85 16.59
CA GLU A 187 8.63 35.74 15.59
C GLU A 187 10.16 35.69 15.65
N LYS A 188 10.72 35.64 16.87
CA LYS A 188 12.17 35.48 17.08
C LYS A 188 12.71 34.12 16.61
N ALA A 189 11.93 33.06 16.78
CA ALA A 189 12.27 31.73 16.25
C ALA A 189 12.23 31.68 14.71
N GLN A 190 11.30 32.41 14.08
CA GLN A 190 11.22 32.48 12.63
C GLN A 190 12.40 33.28 12.04
N GLN A 191 12.86 34.34 12.71
CA GLN A 191 14.03 35.09 12.29
C GLN A 191 15.34 34.29 12.43
N GLN A 192 15.51 33.50 13.50
CA GLN A 192 16.71 32.66 13.59
C GLN A 192 16.76 31.53 12.55
N ASN A 193 15.61 31.08 12.07
CA ASN A 193 15.51 30.06 11.00
C ASN A 193 15.78 30.64 9.61
N TRP A 194 15.57 31.95 9.41
CA TRP A 194 15.89 32.65 8.16
C TRP A 194 17.42 32.82 7.99
N LEU A 195 18.13 33.13 9.07
CA LEU A 195 19.60 33.31 9.09
C LEU A 195 20.40 32.03 8.82
N LYS A 196 19.82 30.84 8.99
CA LYS A 196 20.47 29.55 8.74
C LYS A 196 20.30 29.01 7.31
N ARG A 197 19.58 29.70 6.44
CA ARG A 197 19.29 29.25 5.06
C ARG A 197 20.16 29.92 3.99
N GLY A 198 21.20 30.63 4.40
CA GLY A 198 22.04 31.45 3.52
C GLY A 198 23.55 31.16 3.59
N GLU A 199 23.95 29.96 4.05
CA GLU A 199 25.31 29.43 3.86
C GLU A 199 25.29 28.22 2.93
#